data_AF-A0A7X3YXB0-F1
#
_entry.id   AF-A0A7X3YXB0-F1
#
_cell.length_a   1.000
_cell.length_b   1.000
_cell.length_c   1.000
_cell.angle_alpha   90.00
_cell.angle_beta   90.00
_cell.angle_gamma   90.00
#
_symmetry.space_group_name_H-M   'P 1'
#
loop_
_entity.id
_entity.type
_entity.pdbx_description
1 polymer ?
#
loop_
_entity_poly.entity_id
_entity_poly.type
_entity_poly.pdbx_seq_one_letter_code
_entity_poly.pdbx_strand_id
1 'polypeptide(L)'
;MAEQSKITKWLQDKVFNPLEDKKMPVMQHLFEFQARLTKVVVIVALFFVGTFFYADTLVQWLRIPLQNMFVPGDLEWIPTDLPKIPFIFLSPAEALWQNLKVAALFALVLATPYILWEIWAFVVPGLHVQERRFVAPFVAISAVAFYLGLGFCFFFVLPFALNFLISYGVKAGFIPQISIASYVGFSLWFLVVFGLIFEVPLALTLMAKLGWVDAPFLKKYRKWAFLGAFLFAALLTPTPDPFNQCLMALPMYFFYEVGIISAGFFKKKPEATEEEETAAASPASKGAGALQPQAATSGHDDDYVGVP
;
A
#
# COMPACT_ATOMS: atom_id res chain seq x y z
N MET A 1 8.65 13.73 40.84
CA MET A 1 8.00 14.72 39.95
C MET A 1 8.96 15.37 38.94
N ALA A 2 10.25 15.59 39.24
CA ALA A 2 11.20 16.23 38.31
C ALA A 2 11.60 15.38 37.08
N GLU A 3 11.48 14.05 37.15
CA GLU A 3 11.93 13.12 36.11
C GLU A 3 10.93 12.98 34.95
N GLN A 4 9.63 12.99 35.25
CA GLN A 4 8.58 13.01 34.22
C GLN A 4 8.64 14.29 33.38
N SER A 5 9.04 15.42 33.96
CA SER A 5 9.23 16.70 33.25
C SER A 5 10.38 16.65 32.23
N LYS A 6 11.44 15.90 32.50
CA LYS A 6 12.55 15.72 31.56
C LYS A 6 12.18 14.80 30.40
N ILE A 7 11.40 13.76 30.67
CA ILE A 7 10.91 12.85 29.62
C ILE A 7 9.89 13.56 28.72
N THR A 8 8.97 14.35 29.28
CA THR A 8 8.04 15.15 28.48
C THR A 8 8.76 16.24 27.69
N LYS A 9 9.76 16.93 28.27
CA LYS A 9 10.62 17.87 27.51
C LYS A 9 11.42 17.18 26.41
N TRP A 10 11.98 16.00 26.67
CA TRP A 10 12.74 15.24 25.66
C TRP A 10 11.85 14.76 24.52
N LEU A 11 10.64 14.28 24.83
CA LEU A 11 9.63 13.95 23.84
C LEU A 11 9.23 15.21 23.05
N GLN A 12 9.05 16.34 23.72
CA GLN A 12 8.62 17.57 23.07
C GLN A 12 9.70 18.17 22.16
N ASP A 13 10.98 18.16 22.56
CA ASP A 13 12.08 18.72 21.76
C ASP A 13 12.57 17.79 20.65
N LYS A 14 12.63 16.46 20.88
CA LYS A 14 13.10 15.51 19.86
C LYS A 14 12.01 14.92 18.99
N VAL A 15 10.78 14.78 19.50
CA VAL A 15 9.67 14.12 18.80
C VAL A 15 8.61 15.11 18.34
N PHE A 16 8.37 16.21 19.08
CA PHE A 16 7.33 17.21 18.79
C PHE A 16 7.87 18.64 18.59
N ASN A 17 9.11 18.80 18.13
CA ASN A 17 9.60 20.12 17.75
C ASN A 17 8.58 20.72 16.76
N PRO A 18 8.10 21.96 16.90
CA PRO A 18 7.30 22.61 15.88
C PRO A 18 8.23 22.82 14.69
N LEU A 19 8.31 21.79 13.87
CA LEU A 19 9.08 21.75 12.65
C LEU A 19 8.51 22.87 11.77
N GLU A 20 9.26 23.97 11.71
CA GLU A 20 9.10 24.99 10.67
C GLU A 20 8.81 24.29 9.35
N ASP A 21 7.90 24.88 8.59
CA ASP A 21 7.49 24.41 7.27
C ASP A 21 8.66 24.63 6.30
N LYS A 22 9.73 23.88 6.51
CA LYS A 22 10.97 23.97 5.77
C LYS A 22 10.72 23.29 4.44
N LYS A 23 10.16 24.06 3.50
CA LYS A 23 10.06 23.67 2.10
C LYS A 23 11.46 23.30 1.61
N MET A 24 11.73 22.00 1.51
CA MET A 24 13.03 21.50 1.07
C MET A 24 13.13 21.60 -0.46
N PRO A 25 14.25 22.08 -1.02
CA PRO A 25 14.54 21.97 -2.45
C PRO A 25 14.44 20.52 -2.93
N VAL A 26 13.94 20.29 -4.16
CA VAL A 26 13.79 18.95 -4.77
C VAL A 26 15.07 18.11 -4.68
N MET A 27 16.23 18.74 -4.85
CA MET A 27 17.53 18.06 -4.73
C MET A 27 17.76 17.50 -3.32
N GLN A 28 17.39 18.23 -2.27
CA GLN A 28 17.51 17.76 -0.89
C GLN A 28 16.57 16.57 -0.63
N HIS A 29 15.36 16.61 -1.19
CA HIS A 29 14.40 15.51 -1.11
C HIS A 29 14.91 14.23 -1.80
N LEU A 30 15.62 14.35 -2.93
CA LEU A 30 16.26 13.20 -3.59
C LEU A 30 17.42 12.61 -2.78
N PHE A 31 18.24 13.45 -2.13
CA PHE A 31 19.28 12.96 -1.23
C PHE A 31 18.69 12.25 -0.01
N GLU A 32 17.58 12.76 0.52
CA GLU A 32 16.84 12.12 1.59
C GLU A 32 16.32 10.74 1.16
N PHE A 33 15.74 10.62 -0.04
CA PHE A 33 15.30 9.34 -0.60
C PHE A 33 16.45 8.33 -0.67
N GLN A 34 17.60 8.73 -1.22
CA GLN A 34 18.77 7.84 -1.32
C GLN A 34 19.28 7.39 0.06
N ALA A 35 19.35 8.30 1.02
CA ALA A 35 19.79 7.99 2.38
C ALA A 35 18.83 7.00 3.07
N ARG A 36 17.52 7.19 2.92
CA ARG A 36 16.49 6.30 3.49
C ARG A 36 16.50 4.92 2.80
N LEU A 37 16.60 4.90 1.47
CA LEU A 37 16.70 3.66 0.70
C LEU A 37 17.94 2.86 1.11
N THR A 38 19.08 3.53 1.32
CA THR A 38 20.32 2.87 1.77
C THR A 38 20.13 2.21 3.14
N LYS A 39 19.48 2.89 4.10
CA LYS A 39 19.18 2.30 5.42
C LYS A 39 18.28 1.07 5.29
N VAL A 40 17.23 1.16 4.47
CA VAL A 40 16.33 0.03 4.21
C VAL A 40 17.10 -1.17 3.65
N VAL A 41 17.95 -0.94 2.64
CA VAL A 41 18.77 -2.01 2.04
C VAL A 41 19.70 -2.64 3.07
N VAL A 42 20.35 -1.85 3.93
CA VAL A 42 21.23 -2.37 4.99
C VAL A 42 20.44 -3.22 6.00
N ILE A 43 19.28 -2.75 6.45
CA ILE A 43 18.43 -3.50 7.40
C ILE A 43 17.92 -4.81 6.77
N VAL A 44 17.45 -4.76 5.52
CA VAL A 44 17.02 -5.97 4.79
C VAL A 44 18.19 -6.94 4.63
N ALA A 45 19.40 -6.45 4.30
CA ALA A 45 20.58 -7.29 4.18
C ALA A 45 20.95 -7.98 5.50
N LEU A 46 20.82 -7.29 6.64
CA LEU A 46 21.05 -7.88 7.96
C LEU A 46 20.05 -9.00 8.26
N PHE A 47 18.75 -8.78 8.01
CA PHE A 47 17.74 -9.84 8.14
C PHE A 47 17.94 -10.97 7.14
N PHE A 48 18.46 -10.67 5.94
CA PHE A 48 18.76 -11.67 4.92
C PHE A 48 19.86 -12.63 5.38
N VAL A 49 20.96 -12.11 5.96
CA VAL A 49 22.00 -12.98 6.53
C VAL A 49 21.41 -13.92 7.58
N GLY A 50 20.55 -13.41 8.47
CA GLY A 50 19.90 -14.22 9.50
C GLY A 50 18.98 -15.31 8.92
N THR A 51 18.07 -14.92 8.01
CA THR A 51 17.10 -15.84 7.39
C THR A 51 17.74 -16.84 6.44
N PHE A 52 18.87 -16.50 5.81
CA PHE A 52 19.62 -17.40 4.93
C PHE A 52 20.11 -18.65 5.65
N PHE A 53 20.58 -18.54 6.90
CA PHE A 53 20.97 -19.71 7.70
C PHE A 53 19.80 -20.66 7.99
N TYR A 54 18.56 -20.17 7.93
CA TYR A 54 17.35 -20.96 8.15
C TYR A 54 16.57 -21.23 6.85
N ALA A 55 17.16 -20.96 5.67
CA ALA A 55 16.47 -21.01 4.39
C ALA A 55 15.78 -22.36 4.14
N ASP A 56 16.46 -23.47 4.46
CA ASP A 56 15.88 -24.81 4.31
C ASP A 56 14.60 -24.97 5.14
N THR A 57 14.64 -24.53 6.40
CA THR A 57 13.49 -24.58 7.33
C THR A 57 12.34 -23.72 6.81
N LEU A 58 12.64 -22.51 6.32
CA LEU A 58 11.65 -21.61 5.74
C LEU A 58 11.01 -22.19 4.47
N VAL A 59 11.77 -22.91 3.64
CA VAL A 59 11.23 -23.64 2.49
C VAL A 59 10.33 -24.80 2.93
N GLN A 60 10.66 -25.51 4.02
CA GLN A 60 9.75 -26.53 4.56
C GLN A 60 8.45 -25.92 5.07
N TRP A 61 8.55 -24.79 5.76
CA TRP A 61 7.39 -24.06 6.25
C TRP A 61 6.51 -23.55 5.11
N LEU A 62 7.13 -23.01 4.05
CA LEU A 62 6.41 -22.53 2.87
C LEU A 62 5.62 -23.67 2.21
N ARG A 63 6.07 -24.93 2.29
CA ARG A 63 5.43 -26.12 1.71
C ARG A 63 4.18 -26.60 2.45
N ILE A 64 3.90 -26.12 3.67
CA ILE A 64 2.77 -26.57 4.48
C ILE A 64 1.42 -26.46 3.74
N PRO A 65 1.08 -25.33 3.08
CA PRO A 65 -0.22 -25.17 2.43
C PRO A 65 -0.42 -26.01 1.17
N LEU A 66 0.61 -26.74 0.71
CA LEU A 66 0.48 -27.62 -0.46
C LEU A 66 -0.33 -28.88 -0.15
N GLN A 67 -0.09 -29.47 1.01
CA GLN A 67 -0.69 -30.76 1.40
C GLN A 67 -1.70 -30.61 2.52
N ASN A 68 -1.80 -29.44 3.13
CA ASN A 68 -2.67 -29.19 4.26
C ASN A 68 -3.59 -28.01 3.97
N MET A 69 -4.84 -28.12 4.41
CA MET A 69 -5.79 -27.03 4.44
C MET A 69 -5.95 -26.58 5.89
N PHE A 70 -5.91 -25.26 6.10
CA PHE A 70 -6.12 -24.70 7.42
C PHE A 70 -7.62 -24.58 7.71
N VAL A 71 -8.07 -25.12 8.85
CA VAL A 71 -9.46 -24.99 9.30
C VAL A 71 -9.52 -23.99 10.46
N PRO A 72 -10.12 -22.80 10.27
CA PRO A 72 -10.11 -21.75 11.29
C PRO A 72 -10.85 -22.12 12.57
N GLY A 73 -11.85 -23.01 12.49
CA GLY A 73 -12.66 -23.43 13.64
C GLY A 73 -11.83 -24.15 14.69
N ASP A 74 -10.98 -25.08 14.25
CA ASP A 74 -10.17 -25.93 15.13
C ASP A 74 -8.72 -25.44 15.26
N LEU A 75 -8.33 -24.42 14.49
CA LEU A 75 -6.95 -23.90 14.38
C LEU A 75 -5.92 -24.98 14.00
N GLU A 76 -6.38 -26.02 13.31
CA GLU A 76 -5.57 -27.17 12.90
C GLU A 76 -5.38 -27.22 11.38
N TRP A 77 -4.24 -27.77 10.99
CA TRP A 77 -3.93 -28.11 9.60
C TRP A 77 -4.41 -29.53 9.33
N ILE A 78 -5.40 -29.67 8.47
CA ILE A 78 -5.94 -30.98 8.08
C ILE A 78 -5.28 -31.38 6.75
N PRO A 79 -4.74 -32.60 6.64
CA PRO A 79 -4.20 -33.07 5.37
C PRO A 79 -5.31 -33.09 4.31
N THR A 80 -4.99 -32.56 3.14
CA THR A 80 -5.88 -32.61 1.97
C THR A 80 -5.89 -34.01 1.36
N ASP A 81 -6.96 -34.36 0.63
CA ASP A 81 -7.09 -35.62 -0.11
C ASP A 81 -6.13 -35.73 -1.33
N LEU A 82 -5.16 -34.80 -1.44
CA LEU A 82 -4.20 -34.79 -2.53
C LEU A 82 -3.20 -35.94 -2.35
N PRO A 83 -2.78 -36.59 -3.45
CA PRO A 83 -1.69 -37.56 -3.38
C PRO A 83 -0.42 -36.86 -2.90
N LYS A 84 0.48 -37.62 -2.24
CA LYS A 84 1.80 -37.09 -1.90
C LYS A 84 2.57 -36.74 -3.17
N ILE A 85 2.68 -35.45 -3.45
CA ILE A 85 3.37 -34.94 -4.65
C ILE A 85 4.88 -34.92 -4.38
N PRO A 86 5.70 -35.67 -5.14
CA PRO A 86 7.14 -35.54 -5.07
C PRO A 86 7.55 -34.19 -5.69
N PHE A 87 8.35 -33.43 -4.96
CA PHE A 87 9.01 -32.25 -5.51
C PHE A 87 10.21 -32.67 -6.35
N ILE A 88 10.26 -32.18 -7.58
CA ILE A 88 11.40 -32.35 -8.47
C ILE A 88 12.14 -31.02 -8.63
N PHE A 89 13.44 -31.11 -8.82
CA PHE A 89 14.24 -30.00 -9.35
C PHE A 89 14.56 -30.32 -10.82
N LEU A 90 14.38 -29.33 -11.68
CA LEU A 90 14.64 -29.43 -13.12
C LEU A 90 16.08 -29.03 -13.46
N SER A 91 16.77 -28.34 -12.54
CA SER A 91 18.18 -27.97 -12.70
C SER A 91 18.96 -28.07 -11.38
N PRO A 92 20.28 -28.33 -11.41
CA PRO A 92 21.09 -28.47 -10.20
C PRO A 92 21.12 -27.22 -9.30
N ALA A 93 21.09 -26.03 -9.90
CA ALA A 93 21.14 -24.77 -9.17
C ALA A 93 19.78 -24.33 -8.60
N GLU A 94 18.70 -25.03 -8.93
CA GLU A 94 17.33 -24.61 -8.61
C GLU A 94 17.07 -24.53 -7.12
N ALA A 95 17.53 -25.52 -6.36
CA ALA A 95 17.35 -25.59 -4.92
C ALA A 95 18.04 -24.41 -4.20
N LEU A 96 19.28 -24.10 -4.58
CA LEU A 96 20.01 -22.96 -4.05
C LEU A 96 19.28 -21.64 -4.36
N TRP A 97 18.81 -21.48 -5.60
CA TRP A 97 18.10 -20.26 -6.00
C TRP A 97 16.75 -20.11 -5.27
N GLN A 98 16.05 -21.20 -5.00
CA GLN A 98 14.82 -21.17 -4.21
C GLN A 98 15.08 -20.80 -2.75
N ASN A 99 16.10 -21.40 -2.13
CA ASN A 99 16.51 -21.06 -0.77
C ASN A 99 16.84 -19.57 -0.64
N LEU A 100 17.58 -19.00 -1.60
CA LEU A 100 17.89 -17.57 -1.65
C LEU A 100 16.63 -16.72 -1.76
N LYS A 101 15.70 -17.06 -2.66
CA LYS A 101 14.44 -16.31 -2.83
C LYS A 101 13.58 -16.33 -1.58
N VAL A 102 13.45 -17.50 -0.95
CA VAL A 102 12.67 -17.64 0.29
C VAL A 102 13.31 -16.82 1.40
N ALA A 103 14.61 -16.97 1.64
CA ALA A 103 15.32 -16.17 2.64
C ALA A 103 15.16 -14.66 2.38
N ALA A 104 15.31 -14.22 1.12
CA ALA A 104 15.13 -12.81 0.74
C ALA A 104 13.72 -12.29 1.02
N LEU A 105 12.68 -13.06 0.71
CA LEU A 105 11.32 -12.64 1.02
C LEU A 105 11.08 -12.58 2.52
N PHE A 106 11.51 -13.58 3.29
CA PHE A 106 11.35 -13.57 4.75
C PHE A 106 12.10 -12.40 5.38
N ALA A 107 13.29 -12.07 4.89
CA ALA A 107 14.02 -10.88 5.31
C ALA A 107 13.25 -9.59 5.04
N LEU A 108 12.65 -9.46 3.86
CA LEU A 108 11.79 -8.33 3.51
C LEU A 108 10.59 -8.24 4.45
N VAL A 109 9.90 -9.35 4.71
CA VAL A 109 8.74 -9.44 5.61
C VAL A 109 9.09 -9.05 7.05
N LEU A 110 10.25 -9.47 7.55
CA LEU A 110 10.74 -9.06 8.87
C LEU A 110 11.14 -7.58 8.90
N ALA A 111 11.68 -7.06 7.79
CA ALA A 111 12.05 -5.65 7.65
C ALA A 111 10.84 -4.72 7.40
N THR A 112 9.66 -5.24 7.04
CA THR A 112 8.49 -4.45 6.67
C THR A 112 8.15 -3.29 7.63
N PRO A 113 8.15 -3.46 8.96
CA PRO A 113 7.82 -2.35 9.87
C PRO A 113 8.80 -1.18 9.73
N TYR A 114 10.09 -1.48 9.52
CA TYR A 114 11.12 -0.48 9.27
C TYR A 114 10.99 0.13 7.86
N ILE A 115 10.68 -0.69 6.85
CA ILE A 115 10.44 -0.23 5.48
C ILE A 115 9.27 0.77 5.45
N LEU A 116 8.14 0.40 6.06
CA LEU A 116 6.96 1.26 6.15
C LEU A 116 7.30 2.53 6.91
N TRP A 117 8.02 2.45 8.03
CA TRP A 117 8.46 3.64 8.75
C TRP A 117 9.25 4.62 7.88
N GLU A 118 10.23 4.12 7.10
CA GLU A 118 11.05 4.98 6.23
C GLU A 118 10.26 5.54 5.04
N ILE A 119 9.36 4.74 4.43
CA ILE A 119 8.45 5.21 3.38
C ILE A 119 7.59 6.35 3.91
N TRP A 120 6.98 6.17 5.08
CA TRP A 120 6.10 7.16 5.67
C TRP A 120 6.85 8.40 6.15
N ALA A 121 8.03 8.21 6.75
CA ALA A 121 8.89 9.33 7.17
C ALA A 121 9.41 10.15 5.98
N PHE A 122 9.49 9.57 4.78
CA PHE A 122 9.77 10.29 3.54
C PHE A 122 8.57 11.11 3.04
N VAL A 123 7.34 10.65 3.31
CA VAL A 123 6.12 11.38 2.92
C VAL A 123 5.79 12.52 3.91
N VAL A 124 6.17 12.39 5.19
CA VAL A 124 5.95 13.38 6.27
C VAL A 124 6.28 14.83 5.93
N PRO A 125 7.41 15.17 5.26
CA PRO A 125 7.74 16.55 4.92
C PRO A 125 6.68 17.22 4.02
N GLY A 126 5.92 16.44 3.26
CA GLY A 126 4.80 16.93 2.43
C GLY A 126 3.47 17.08 3.19
N LEU A 127 3.38 16.66 4.46
CA LEU A 127 2.16 16.74 5.27
C LEU A 127 2.16 17.97 6.18
N HIS A 128 0.95 18.51 6.39
CA HIS A 128 0.71 19.60 7.34
C HIS A 128 1.13 19.21 8.77
N VAL A 129 1.59 20.19 9.55
CA VAL A 129 2.11 20.01 10.92
C VAL A 129 1.12 19.23 11.82
N GLN A 130 -0.18 19.49 11.68
CA GLN A 130 -1.23 18.79 12.45
C GLN A 130 -1.44 17.33 12.02
N GLU A 131 -1.03 16.97 10.79
CA GLU A 131 -1.21 15.63 10.24
C GLU A 131 -0.06 14.69 10.58
N ARG A 132 1.13 15.23 10.89
CA ARG A 132 2.34 14.47 11.23
C ARG A 132 2.15 13.52 12.42
N ARG A 133 1.31 13.90 13.40
CA ARG A 133 0.99 13.06 14.57
C ARG A 133 0.33 11.73 14.21
N PHE A 134 -0.28 11.64 13.03
CA PHE A 134 -0.97 10.43 12.59
C PHE A 134 -0.06 9.44 11.87
N VAL A 135 1.20 9.82 11.58
CA VAL A 135 2.10 8.96 10.82
C VAL A 135 2.48 7.71 11.62
N ALA A 136 2.86 7.86 12.90
CA ALA A 136 3.21 6.73 13.75
C ALA A 136 2.09 5.68 13.90
N PRO A 137 0.83 6.04 14.25
CA PRO A 137 -0.25 5.06 14.31
C PRO A 137 -0.58 4.50 12.92
N PHE A 138 -0.45 5.28 11.85
CA PHE A 138 -0.65 4.78 10.49
C PHE A 138 0.38 3.71 10.12
N VAL A 139 1.67 3.94 10.40
CA VAL A 139 2.74 2.95 10.17
C VAL A 139 2.45 1.64 10.92
N ALA A 140 2.01 1.73 12.17
CA ALA A 140 1.66 0.56 12.96
C ALA A 140 0.47 -0.21 12.36
N ILE A 141 -0.58 0.49 11.93
CA ILE A 141 -1.75 -0.14 11.29
C ILE A 141 -1.34 -0.75 9.94
N SER A 142 -0.48 -0.10 9.15
CA SER A 142 0.03 -0.69 7.89
C SER A 142 0.83 -1.96 8.15
N ALA A 143 1.76 -1.95 9.11
CA ALA A 143 2.51 -3.16 9.44
C ALA A 143 1.60 -4.33 9.85
N VAL A 144 0.59 -4.06 10.69
CA VAL A 144 -0.41 -5.06 11.06
C VAL A 144 -1.21 -5.53 9.85
N ALA A 145 -1.67 -4.61 9.00
CA ALA A 145 -2.42 -4.93 7.79
C ALA A 145 -1.60 -5.81 6.82
N PHE A 146 -0.33 -5.48 6.61
CA PHE A 146 0.58 -6.27 5.80
C PHE A 146 0.75 -7.71 6.33
N TYR A 147 0.98 -7.87 7.63
CA TYR A 147 1.09 -9.20 8.23
C TYR A 147 -0.22 -9.98 8.20
N LEU A 148 -1.36 -9.31 8.36
CA LEU A 148 -2.68 -9.91 8.16
C LEU A 148 -2.86 -10.35 6.70
N GLY A 149 -2.38 -9.57 5.74
CA GLY A 149 -2.41 -9.93 4.32
C GLY A 149 -1.56 -11.15 3.99
N LEU A 150 -0.35 -11.21 4.54
CA LEU A 150 0.51 -12.39 4.44
C LEU A 150 -0.12 -13.63 5.08
N GLY A 151 -0.67 -13.48 6.29
CA GLY A 151 -1.37 -14.56 6.98
C GLY A 151 -2.59 -15.04 6.19
N PHE A 152 -3.43 -14.12 5.73
CA PHE A 152 -4.59 -14.43 4.91
C PHE A 152 -4.19 -15.21 3.65
N CYS A 153 -3.13 -14.77 2.98
CA CYS A 153 -2.61 -15.47 1.81
C CYS A 153 -2.11 -16.88 2.14
N PHE A 154 -1.27 -17.01 3.18
CA PHE A 154 -0.65 -18.27 3.57
C PHE A 154 -1.65 -19.31 4.07
N PHE A 155 -2.60 -18.91 4.92
CA PHE A 155 -3.55 -19.82 5.56
C PHE A 155 -4.78 -20.12 4.71
N PHE A 156 -5.21 -19.21 3.82
CA PHE A 156 -6.46 -19.37 3.09
C PHE A 156 -6.27 -19.42 1.58
N VAL A 157 -5.59 -18.44 1.00
CA VAL A 157 -5.51 -18.29 -0.46
C VAL A 157 -4.64 -19.38 -1.09
N LEU A 158 -3.42 -19.58 -0.59
CA LEU A 158 -2.50 -20.60 -1.11
C LEU A 158 -3.08 -22.02 -1.05
N PRO A 159 -3.58 -22.53 0.10
CA PRO A 159 -4.11 -23.89 0.13
C PRO A 159 -5.33 -24.05 -0.76
N PHE A 160 -6.20 -23.03 -0.84
CA PHE A 160 -7.35 -23.06 -1.74
C PHE A 160 -6.94 -23.08 -3.23
N ALA A 161 -5.99 -22.22 -3.61
CA ALA A 161 -5.45 -22.18 -4.97
C ALA A 161 -4.84 -23.52 -5.39
N LEU A 162 -3.94 -24.03 -4.55
CA LEU A 162 -3.20 -25.28 -4.81
C LEU A 162 -4.15 -26.48 -4.85
N ASN A 163 -5.09 -26.56 -3.90
CA ASN A 163 -6.07 -27.63 -3.88
C ASN A 163 -6.92 -27.66 -5.17
N PHE A 164 -7.39 -26.51 -5.64
CA PHE A 164 -8.15 -26.43 -6.89
C PHE A 164 -7.31 -26.85 -8.10
N LEU A 165 -6.12 -26.25 -8.29
CA LEU A 165 -5.27 -26.49 -9.46
C LEU A 165 -4.85 -27.96 -9.56
N ILE A 166 -4.44 -28.55 -8.44
CA ILE A 166 -3.97 -29.94 -8.40
C ILE A 166 -5.15 -30.90 -8.57
N SER A 167 -6.26 -30.67 -7.85
CA SER A 167 -7.45 -31.53 -7.96
C SER A 167 -8.03 -31.52 -9.38
N TYR A 168 -7.97 -30.38 -10.07
CA TYR A 168 -8.39 -30.28 -11.47
C TYR A 168 -7.54 -31.19 -12.37
N GLY A 169 -6.21 -31.14 -12.25
CA GLY A 169 -5.30 -31.99 -13.02
C GLY A 169 -5.47 -33.49 -12.71
N VAL A 170 -5.62 -33.84 -11.43
CA VAL A 170 -5.82 -35.23 -11.00
C VAL A 170 -7.14 -35.80 -11.54
N LYS A 171 -8.24 -35.02 -11.49
CA LYS A 171 -9.54 -35.43 -12.03
C LYS A 171 -9.51 -35.64 -13.55
N ALA A 172 -8.63 -34.96 -14.26
CA ALA A 172 -8.39 -35.16 -15.68
C ALA A 172 -7.47 -36.36 -15.99
N GLY A 173 -6.99 -37.09 -14.97
CA GLY A 173 -6.14 -38.28 -15.12
C GLY A 173 -4.63 -37.99 -15.20
N PHE A 174 -4.20 -36.75 -14.93
CA PHE A 174 -2.77 -36.40 -14.92
C PHE A 174 -2.10 -36.76 -13.59
N ILE A 175 -0.83 -37.13 -13.66
CA ILE A 175 0.03 -37.36 -12.48
C ILE A 175 0.73 -36.03 -12.13
N PRO A 176 0.46 -35.43 -10.96
CA PRO A 176 1.05 -34.15 -10.61
C PRO A 176 2.56 -34.28 -10.34
N GLN A 177 3.37 -33.57 -11.12
CA GLN A 177 4.81 -33.40 -10.91
C GLN A 177 5.12 -31.91 -10.83
N ILE A 178 5.35 -31.40 -9.62
CA ILE A 178 5.53 -29.97 -9.38
C ILE A 178 7.02 -29.70 -9.12
N SER A 179 7.58 -28.75 -9.89
CA SER A 179 8.94 -28.28 -9.64
C SER A 179 8.98 -27.36 -8.41
N ILE A 180 10.08 -27.41 -7.67
CA ILE A 180 10.26 -26.52 -6.50
C ILE A 180 10.29 -25.04 -6.93
N ALA A 181 10.87 -24.71 -8.08
CA ALA A 181 10.88 -23.33 -8.57
C ALA A 181 9.51 -22.79 -8.90
N SER A 182 8.66 -23.58 -9.57
CA SER A 182 7.30 -23.13 -9.90
C SER A 182 6.48 -22.92 -8.63
N TYR A 183 6.59 -23.83 -7.67
CA TYR A 183 5.89 -23.72 -6.39
C TYR A 183 6.35 -22.52 -5.55
N VAL A 184 7.66 -22.38 -5.34
CA VAL A 184 8.23 -21.29 -4.54
C VAL A 184 7.96 -19.96 -5.23
N GLY A 185 8.18 -19.86 -6.54
CA GLY A 185 7.88 -18.65 -7.31
C GLY A 185 6.43 -18.22 -7.19
N PHE A 186 5.49 -19.15 -7.39
CA PHE A 186 4.06 -18.92 -7.21
C PHE A 186 3.73 -18.44 -5.79
N SER A 187 4.20 -19.16 -4.77
CA SER A 187 3.85 -18.89 -3.37
C SER A 187 4.41 -17.56 -2.88
N LEU A 188 5.68 -17.28 -3.17
CA LEU A 188 6.33 -16.01 -2.79
C LEU A 188 5.66 -14.82 -3.47
N TRP A 189 5.30 -14.96 -4.75
CA TRP A 189 4.63 -13.90 -5.49
C TRP A 189 3.24 -13.60 -4.92
N PHE A 190 2.46 -14.64 -4.62
CA PHE A 190 1.15 -14.49 -3.98
C PHE A 190 1.27 -13.79 -2.62
N LEU A 191 2.23 -14.21 -1.77
CA LEU A 191 2.47 -13.57 -0.48
C LEU A 191 2.74 -12.07 -0.63
N VAL A 192 3.65 -11.67 -1.53
CA VAL A 192 3.97 -10.25 -1.78
C VAL A 192 2.72 -9.49 -2.23
N VAL A 193 2.01 -10.00 -3.24
CA VAL A 193 0.85 -9.33 -3.82
C VAL A 193 -0.26 -9.15 -2.78
N PHE A 194 -0.59 -10.20 -2.01
CA PHE A 194 -1.62 -10.11 -0.97
C PHE A 194 -1.21 -9.20 0.20
N GLY A 195 0.06 -9.21 0.60
CA GLY A 195 0.57 -8.23 1.57
C GLY A 195 0.34 -6.80 1.10
N LEU A 196 0.61 -6.50 -0.18
CA LEU A 196 0.37 -5.18 -0.77
C LEU A 196 -1.11 -4.85 -0.97
N ILE A 197 -1.95 -5.83 -1.29
CA ILE A 197 -3.42 -5.63 -1.43
C ILE A 197 -4.02 -5.15 -0.11
N PHE A 198 -3.55 -5.68 1.03
CA PHE A 198 -4.02 -5.26 2.35
C PHE A 198 -3.62 -3.82 2.71
N GLU A 199 -2.66 -3.23 2.00
CA GLU A 199 -2.29 -1.82 2.15
C GLU A 199 -3.21 -0.88 1.34
N VAL A 200 -3.98 -1.40 0.39
CA VAL A 200 -4.87 -0.59 -0.47
C VAL A 200 -5.91 0.22 0.35
N PRO A 201 -6.63 -0.34 1.33
CA PRO A 201 -7.57 0.43 2.14
C PRO A 201 -6.87 1.59 2.87
N LEU A 202 -5.69 1.32 3.43
CA LEU A 202 -4.90 2.33 4.11
C LEU A 202 -4.46 3.43 3.13
N ALA A 203 -3.91 3.06 1.98
CA ALA A 203 -3.53 4.02 0.94
C ALA A 203 -4.71 4.93 0.54
N LEU A 204 -5.91 4.37 0.36
CA LEU A 204 -7.12 5.14 0.04
C LEU A 204 -7.53 6.08 1.18
N THR A 205 -7.44 5.65 2.44
CA THR A 205 -7.72 6.54 3.58
C THR A 205 -6.78 7.72 3.66
N LEU A 206 -5.50 7.50 3.35
CA LEU A 206 -4.52 8.58 3.29
C LEU A 206 -4.87 9.56 2.17
N MET A 207 -5.10 9.07 0.96
CA MET A 207 -5.46 9.92 -0.17
C MET A 207 -6.72 10.74 0.12
N ALA A 208 -7.68 10.18 0.85
CA ALA A 208 -8.87 10.90 1.29
C ALA A 208 -8.57 11.97 2.34
N LYS A 209 -7.67 11.68 3.28
CA LYS A 209 -7.23 12.66 4.27
C LYS A 209 -6.46 13.83 3.65
N LEU A 210 -5.62 13.55 2.65
CA LEU A 210 -4.88 14.56 1.88
C LEU A 210 -5.78 15.37 0.93
N GLY A 211 -7.06 15.01 0.81
CA GLY A 211 -8.02 15.67 -0.09
C GLY A 211 -7.83 15.34 -1.57
N TRP A 212 -7.04 14.32 -1.92
CA TRP A 212 -6.85 13.88 -3.31
C TRP A 212 -8.07 13.11 -3.83
N VAL A 213 -8.81 12.47 -2.93
CA VAL A 213 -9.85 11.50 -3.28
C VAL A 213 -10.99 11.54 -2.26
N ASP A 214 -12.23 11.76 -2.68
CA ASP A 214 -13.38 11.68 -1.77
C ASP A 214 -14.14 10.35 -1.86
N ALA A 215 -14.88 9.98 -0.81
CA ALA A 215 -15.73 8.79 -0.82
C ALA A 215 -16.77 8.77 -1.96
N PRO A 216 -17.46 9.88 -2.32
CA PRO A 216 -18.34 9.92 -3.49
C PRO A 216 -17.58 9.72 -4.81
N PHE A 217 -16.36 10.25 -4.91
CA PHE A 217 -15.49 10.04 -6.06
C PHE A 217 -15.16 8.55 -6.21
N LEU A 218 -14.67 7.89 -5.16
CA LEU A 218 -14.40 6.44 -5.22
C LEU A 218 -15.65 5.62 -5.56
N LYS A 219 -16.81 5.97 -4.99
CA LYS A 219 -18.07 5.30 -5.33
C LYS A 219 -18.44 5.42 -6.81
N LYS A 220 -18.18 6.59 -7.43
CA LYS A 220 -18.40 6.80 -8.86
C LYS A 220 -17.53 5.88 -9.72
N TYR A 221 -16.31 5.57 -9.27
CA TYR A 221 -15.36 4.75 -10.01
C TYR A 221 -15.39 3.25 -9.66
N ARG A 222 -16.40 2.76 -8.92
CA ARG A 222 -16.53 1.33 -8.57
C ARG A 222 -16.41 0.37 -9.76
N LYS A 223 -17.06 0.68 -10.88
CA LYS A 223 -17.00 -0.15 -12.10
C LYS A 223 -15.58 -0.23 -12.66
N TRP A 224 -14.84 0.87 -12.59
CA TRP A 224 -13.45 0.96 -13.03
C TRP A 224 -12.50 0.28 -12.05
N ALA A 225 -12.76 0.36 -10.74
CA ALA A 225 -12.01 -0.36 -9.73
C ALA A 225 -12.21 -1.87 -9.85
N PHE A 226 -13.43 -2.33 -10.13
CA PHE A 226 -13.71 -3.74 -10.42
C PHE A 226 -12.96 -4.22 -11.66
N LEU A 227 -13.05 -3.49 -12.77
CA LEU A 227 -12.29 -3.81 -13.99
C LEU A 227 -10.77 -3.78 -13.74
N GLY A 228 -10.31 -2.77 -13.01
CA GLY A 228 -8.91 -2.61 -12.62
C GLY A 228 -8.41 -3.78 -11.78
N ALA A 229 -9.20 -4.26 -10.81
CA ALA A 229 -8.85 -5.43 -10.00
C ALA A 229 -8.66 -6.69 -10.85
N PHE A 230 -9.54 -6.93 -11.83
CA PHE A 230 -9.38 -8.04 -12.77
C PHE A 230 -8.18 -7.87 -13.71
N LEU A 231 -7.89 -6.65 -14.14
CA LEU A 231 -6.74 -6.35 -14.99
C LEU A 231 -5.41 -6.52 -14.22
N PHE A 232 -5.33 -5.99 -13.00
CA PHE A 232 -4.18 -6.19 -12.11
C PHE A 232 -4.03 -7.67 -11.76
N ALA A 233 -5.11 -8.38 -11.43
CA ALA A 233 -5.04 -9.82 -11.21
C ALA A 233 -4.55 -10.57 -12.45
N ALA A 234 -4.99 -10.20 -13.66
CA ALA A 234 -4.50 -10.83 -14.90
C ALA A 234 -3.00 -10.58 -15.12
N LEU A 235 -2.52 -9.37 -14.84
CA LEU A 235 -1.12 -9.01 -14.99
C LEU A 235 -0.24 -9.67 -13.92
N LEU A 236 -0.76 -9.77 -12.69
CA LEU A 236 -0.04 -10.30 -11.54
C LEU A 236 -0.13 -11.82 -11.47
N THR A 237 -1.14 -12.49 -12.02
CA THR A 237 -1.21 -13.96 -11.91
C THR A 237 -0.24 -14.59 -12.92
N PRO A 238 0.81 -15.31 -12.48
CA PRO A 238 1.80 -15.89 -13.38
C PRO A 238 1.22 -17.08 -14.17
N THR A 239 0.18 -17.72 -13.63
CA THR A 239 -0.63 -18.72 -14.31
C THR A 239 -1.82 -17.96 -14.91
N PRO A 240 -1.88 -17.73 -16.24
CA PRO A 240 -2.98 -17.00 -16.86
C PRO A 240 -4.25 -17.86 -16.87
N ASP A 241 -4.76 -18.20 -15.69
CA ASP A 241 -5.94 -19.03 -15.47
C ASP A 241 -7.06 -18.20 -14.80
N PRO A 242 -8.32 -18.32 -15.26
CA PRO A 242 -9.41 -17.51 -14.73
C PRO A 242 -9.68 -17.72 -13.24
N PHE A 243 -9.35 -18.89 -12.70
CA PHE A 243 -9.61 -19.23 -11.31
C PHE A 243 -8.72 -18.43 -10.37
N ASN A 244 -7.39 -18.49 -10.54
CA ASN A 244 -6.44 -17.71 -9.75
C ASN A 244 -6.61 -16.21 -9.98
N GLN A 245 -6.98 -15.80 -11.21
CA GLN A 245 -7.33 -14.42 -11.49
C GLN A 245 -8.52 -13.95 -10.63
N CYS A 246 -9.60 -14.73 -10.54
CA CYS A 246 -10.75 -14.40 -9.69
C CYS A 246 -10.36 -14.42 -8.21
N LEU A 247 -9.57 -15.41 -7.79
CA LEU A 247 -9.10 -15.58 -6.42
C LEU A 247 -8.27 -14.37 -5.94
N MET A 248 -7.56 -13.69 -6.84
CA MET A 248 -6.82 -12.46 -6.55
C MET A 248 -7.67 -11.19 -6.72
N ALA A 249 -8.47 -11.11 -7.79
CA ALA A 249 -9.28 -9.92 -8.10
C ALA A 249 -10.38 -9.66 -7.07
N LEU A 250 -11.04 -10.71 -6.56
CA LEU A 250 -12.16 -10.56 -5.63
C LEU A 250 -11.71 -9.97 -4.28
N PRO A 251 -10.66 -10.49 -3.60
CA PRO A 251 -10.10 -9.83 -2.42
C PRO A 251 -9.66 -8.40 -2.71
N MET A 252 -9.00 -8.15 -3.84
CA MET A 252 -8.55 -6.80 -4.20
C MET A 252 -9.72 -5.81 -4.31
N TYR A 253 -10.81 -6.19 -4.99
CA TYR A 253 -12.02 -5.37 -5.07
C TYR A 253 -12.72 -5.23 -3.72
N PHE A 254 -12.75 -6.29 -2.91
CA PHE A 254 -13.27 -6.23 -1.55
C PHE A 254 -12.51 -5.19 -0.69
N PHE A 255 -11.17 -5.21 -0.72
CA PHE A 255 -10.36 -4.24 0.01
C PHE A 255 -10.51 -2.81 -0.53
N TYR A 256 -10.79 -2.65 -1.82
CA TYR A 256 -11.17 -1.35 -2.37
C TYR A 256 -12.48 -0.83 -1.73
N GLU A 257 -13.51 -1.67 -1.57
CA GLU A 257 -14.75 -1.27 -0.88
C GLU A 257 -14.53 -0.97 0.61
N VAL A 258 -13.67 -1.75 1.29
CA VAL A 258 -13.23 -1.43 2.67
C VAL A 258 -12.53 -0.06 2.71
N GLY A 259 -11.72 0.25 1.71
CA GLY A 259 -11.07 1.55 1.55
C GLY A 259 -12.06 2.71 1.37
N ILE A 260 -13.13 2.51 0.60
CA ILE A 260 -14.22 3.50 0.44
C ILE A 260 -14.87 3.82 1.78
N ILE A 261 -15.19 2.78 2.55
CA ILE A 261 -15.82 2.91 3.87
C ILE A 261 -14.87 3.68 4.80
N SER A 262 -13.61 3.28 4.82
CA SER A 262 -12.59 3.88 5.67
C SER A 262 -12.38 5.37 5.32
N ALA A 263 -12.31 5.72 4.02
CA ALA A 263 -12.23 7.10 3.54
C ALA A 263 -13.44 7.95 3.95
N GLY A 264 -14.63 7.35 4.05
CA GLY A 264 -15.85 8.04 4.48
C GLY A 264 -15.80 8.58 5.92
N PHE A 265 -15.05 7.93 6.81
CA PHE A 265 -14.90 8.35 8.21
C PHE A 265 -13.99 9.58 8.39
N PHE A 266 -13.09 9.86 7.43
CA PHE A 266 -12.10 10.94 7.51
C PHE A 266 -12.51 12.22 6.79
N LYS A 267 -13.79 12.37 6.45
CA LYS A 267 -14.28 13.51 5.67
C LYS A 267 -13.92 14.84 6.34
N LYS A 268 -13.01 15.59 5.71
CA LYS A 268 -12.76 16.99 6.06
C LYS A 268 -14.06 17.75 5.78
N LYS A 269 -14.59 18.45 6.79
CA LYS A 269 -15.67 19.42 6.59
C LYS A 269 -15.15 20.41 5.54
N PRO A 270 -15.84 20.63 4.41
CA PRO A 270 -15.41 21.65 3.48
C PRO A 270 -15.32 22.95 4.27
N GLU A 271 -14.11 23.52 4.35
CA GLU A 271 -13.96 24.93 4.71
C GLU A 271 -14.77 25.66 3.65
N ALA A 272 -15.88 26.25 4.10
CA ALA A 272 -16.62 27.20 3.30
C ALA A 272 -15.61 28.28 2.92
N THR A 273 -15.28 28.33 1.64
CA THR A 273 -14.48 29.39 1.06
C THR A 273 -15.09 30.73 1.51
N GLU A 274 -14.29 31.49 2.25
CA GLU A 274 -14.53 32.90 2.59
C GLU A 274 -14.48 33.75 1.30
N GLU A 275 -15.47 33.58 0.40
CA GLU A 275 -15.61 34.37 -0.84
C GLU A 275 -16.96 35.10 -0.94
N GLU A 276 -17.82 35.06 0.08
CA GLU A 276 -19.10 35.81 0.08
C GLU A 276 -19.07 37.13 0.88
N GLU A 277 -18.00 37.49 1.60
CA GLU A 277 -18.02 38.67 2.48
C GLU A 277 -17.46 39.98 1.86
N THR A 278 -16.92 39.96 0.64
CA THR A 278 -16.52 41.20 -0.08
C THR A 278 -17.56 41.74 -1.05
N ALA A 279 -18.66 41.02 -1.31
CA ALA A 279 -19.72 41.46 -2.24
C ALA A 279 -20.91 42.17 -1.58
N ALA A 280 -21.00 42.18 -0.23
CA ALA A 280 -22.19 42.66 0.49
C ALA A 280 -22.06 44.06 1.12
N ALA A 281 -20.96 44.79 0.91
CA ALA A 281 -20.75 46.11 1.49
C ALA A 281 -20.76 47.24 0.44
N SER A 282 -21.95 47.60 -0.07
CA SER A 282 -22.21 48.97 -0.56
C SER A 282 -23.72 49.26 -0.57
N PRO A 283 -24.25 50.13 0.31
CA PRO A 283 -25.65 50.50 0.27
C PRO A 283 -25.89 51.66 -0.72
N ALA A 284 -27.10 51.66 -1.26
CA ALA A 284 -27.62 52.54 -2.29
C ALA A 284 -27.43 54.05 -2.04
N SER A 285 -27.20 54.81 -3.13
CA SER A 285 -27.75 56.16 -3.26
C SER A 285 -28.26 56.41 -4.69
N LYS A 286 -29.35 57.18 -4.75
CA LYS A 286 -30.29 57.38 -5.85
C LYS A 286 -29.81 58.44 -6.84
N GLY A 287 -30.33 58.38 -8.07
CA GLY A 287 -30.88 59.56 -8.74
C GLY A 287 -30.24 59.99 -10.07
N ALA A 288 -31.03 59.81 -11.13
CA ALA A 288 -31.30 60.74 -12.23
C ALA A 288 -30.15 61.43 -13.00
N GLY A 289 -30.17 61.25 -14.34
CA GLY A 289 -30.09 62.39 -15.26
C GLY A 289 -28.93 62.44 -16.27
N ALA A 290 -29.31 62.33 -17.55
CA ALA A 290 -28.82 63.14 -18.69
C ALA A 290 -27.40 62.96 -19.30
N LEU A 291 -27.44 62.64 -20.61
CA LEU A 291 -26.65 63.15 -21.75
C LEU A 291 -25.10 63.03 -21.82
N GLN A 292 -24.67 62.53 -22.98
CA GLN A 292 -23.34 62.49 -23.66
C GLN A 292 -22.61 63.87 -23.75
N PRO A 293 -21.45 64.01 -24.44
CA PRO A 293 -20.18 63.23 -24.57
C PRO A 293 -18.90 64.14 -24.48
N GLN A 294 -17.68 63.58 -24.38
CA GLN A 294 -16.36 64.14 -24.85
C GLN A 294 -15.22 63.21 -24.37
N ALA A 295 -14.36 62.61 -25.21
CA ALA A 295 -13.27 63.14 -26.05
C ALA A 295 -11.90 63.26 -25.34
N ALA A 296 -10.93 62.49 -25.87
CA ALA A 296 -9.46 62.65 -25.87
C ALA A 296 -8.66 62.56 -24.56
N THR A 297 -7.75 61.58 -24.47
CA THR A 297 -6.27 61.68 -24.62
C THR A 297 -5.64 60.31 -24.26
N SER A 298 -5.05 59.58 -25.20
CA SER A 298 -3.60 59.46 -25.47
C SER A 298 -2.70 59.32 -24.24
N GLY A 299 -2.08 58.15 -24.05
CA GLY A 299 -1.01 57.97 -23.07
C GLY A 299 -0.57 56.53 -22.83
N HIS A 300 0.27 56.04 -23.75
CA HIS A 300 1.44 55.17 -23.56
C HIS A 300 1.34 53.81 -22.83
N ASP A 301 1.75 52.80 -23.60
CA ASP A 301 2.32 51.48 -23.30
C ASP A 301 2.84 51.24 -21.87
N ASP A 302 2.52 50.08 -21.31
CA ASP A 302 3.57 49.06 -21.09
C ASP A 302 2.98 47.69 -20.70
N ASP A 303 3.65 46.68 -21.25
CA ASP A 303 3.31 45.28 -21.32
C ASP A 303 3.12 44.56 -19.97
N TYR A 304 2.06 43.75 -19.87
CA TYR A 304 2.03 42.58 -18.99
C TYR A 304 1.45 41.38 -19.77
N VAL A 305 2.34 40.48 -20.18
CA VAL A 305 1.99 39.18 -20.76
C VAL A 305 1.65 38.22 -19.63
N GLY A 306 0.36 37.93 -19.47
CA GLY A 306 -0.11 36.74 -18.78
C GLY A 306 0.19 35.50 -19.62
N VAL A 307 0.66 34.45 -18.97
CA VAL A 307 0.81 33.11 -19.57
C VAL A 307 -0.31 32.22 -19.00
N PRO A 308 -0.96 31.41 -19.87
CA PRO A 308 -2.22 30.70 -19.60
C PRO A 308 -2.18 29.63 -18.51
#